data_AF-A0A353BA44-F1
#
_entry.id   AF-A0A353BA44-F1
#
_cell.length_a   1.000
_cell.length_b   1.000
_cell.length_c   1.000
_cell.angle_alpha   90.00
_cell.angle_beta   90.00
_cell.angle_gamma   90.00
#
_symmetry.space_group_name_H-M   'P 1'
#
loop_
_entity.id
_entity.type
_entity.pdbx_description
1 polymer ?
#
loop_
_entity_poly.entity_id
_entity_poly.type
_entity_poly.pdbx_seq_one_letter_code
_entity_poly.pdbx_strand_id
1 'polypeptide(L)'
;MQKPLNRRTLLRGASTAIALPFLEAMLPTSRIARAGSPAKAPLRTAFLAVPNGVHMPSWKPTKVGRRFELPATLEPLASVKDKLCVLSGLTLDGARAHGDGPGDHARSAAAFLTGAHPKKTKGADIYNGVSIDQAIAQNIGSKTRFASLELGLDGSAQAGGCDSGYSCAYVSNLAWRSPTSPMACEVNPANVFDRLFAASETQAGTSFAAKSRRKSVL
;
A
#
# COMPACT_ATOMS: atom_id res chain seq x y z
N MET A 1 33.02 16.85 -61.41
CA MET A 1 31.78 17.66 -61.36
C MET A 1 30.87 17.11 -60.27
N GLN A 2 30.67 17.85 -59.17
CA GLN A 2 29.64 17.50 -58.18
C GLN A 2 28.27 17.94 -58.72
N LYS A 3 27.32 17.01 -58.81
CA LYS A 3 25.92 17.34 -59.12
C LYS A 3 25.25 17.80 -57.82
N PRO A 4 24.83 19.08 -57.70
CA PRO A 4 24.09 19.52 -56.52
C PRO A 4 22.74 18.82 -56.48
N LEU A 5 22.32 18.41 -55.28
CA LEU A 5 21.01 17.83 -55.04
C LEU A 5 19.91 18.81 -55.45
N ASN A 6 18.92 18.32 -56.21
CA ASN A 6 17.79 19.12 -56.65
C ASN A 6 16.97 19.59 -55.44
N ARG A 7 16.68 20.91 -55.35
CA ARG A 7 15.87 21.50 -54.26
C ARG A 7 14.53 20.80 -54.07
N ARG A 8 13.89 20.32 -55.15
CA ARG A 8 12.64 19.55 -55.04
C ARG A 8 12.84 18.20 -54.37
N THR A 9 13.98 17.55 -54.59
CA THR A 9 14.33 16.28 -53.93
C THR A 9 14.59 16.51 -52.44
N LEU A 10 15.29 17.60 -52.09
CA LEU A 10 15.51 18.00 -50.71
C LEU A 10 14.19 18.27 -49.97
N LEU A 11 13.30 19.06 -50.58
CA LEU A 11 12.01 19.43 -49.97
C LEU A 11 11.05 18.24 -49.85
N ARG A 12 11.07 17.29 -50.80
CA ARG A 12 10.27 16.06 -50.72
C ARG A 12 10.73 15.11 -49.61
N GLY A 13 12.03 15.07 -49.31
CA GLY A 13 12.56 14.26 -48.19
C GLY A 13 12.32 14.92 -46.83
N ALA A 14 12.40 16.25 -46.76
CA ALA A 14 12.18 17.00 -45.52
C ALA A 14 10.75 16.86 -45.00
N SER A 15 9.74 16.85 -45.88
CA SER A 15 8.35 16.66 -45.48
C SER A 15 8.07 15.26 -44.94
N THR A 16 8.76 14.23 -45.42
CA THR A 16 8.65 12.86 -44.86
C THR A 16 9.23 12.79 -43.45
N ALA A 17 10.33 13.51 -43.19
CA ALA A 17 10.95 13.57 -41.86
C ALA A 17 10.11 14.33 -40.82
N ILE A 18 9.31 15.31 -41.25
CA ILE A 18 8.38 16.04 -40.37
C ILE A 18 7.08 15.23 -40.13
N ALA A 19 6.65 14.46 -41.13
CA ALA A 19 5.45 13.62 -41.03
C ALA A 19 5.66 12.30 -40.30
N LEU A 20 6.90 11.82 -40.16
CA LEU A 20 7.20 10.69 -39.29
C LEU A 20 7.13 11.15 -37.83
N PRO A 21 6.29 10.51 -36.98
CA PRO A 21 6.50 10.57 -35.55
C PRO A 21 7.95 10.18 -35.29
N PHE A 22 8.65 10.94 -34.45
CA PHE A 22 9.99 10.55 -34.01
C PHE A 22 9.92 9.09 -33.56
N LEU A 23 10.71 8.23 -34.22
CA LEU A 23 10.71 6.80 -33.95
C LEU A 23 11.26 6.60 -32.53
N GLU A 24 10.37 6.54 -31.55
CA GLU A 24 10.75 6.49 -30.12
C GLU A 24 11.66 5.30 -29.80
N ALA A 25 11.66 4.26 -30.65
CA ALA A 25 12.58 3.13 -30.57
C ALA A 25 14.07 3.49 -30.76
N MET A 26 14.39 4.66 -31.33
CA MET A 26 15.76 5.16 -31.47
C MET A 26 16.13 6.20 -30.41
N LEU A 27 15.20 6.57 -29.51
CA LEU A 27 15.56 7.37 -28.35
C LEU A 27 16.37 6.47 -27.41
N PRO A 28 17.61 6.83 -27.04
CA PRO A 28 18.32 6.08 -26.02
C PRO A 28 17.47 6.13 -24.75
N THR A 29 17.23 4.97 -24.13
CA THR A 29 16.43 4.79 -22.91
C THR A 29 16.88 5.73 -21.78
N SER A 30 18.12 6.20 -21.81
CA SER A 30 18.69 7.21 -20.91
C SER A 30 18.13 8.63 -21.10
N ARG A 31 17.54 8.98 -22.24
CA ARG A 31 16.89 10.28 -22.50
C ARG A 31 15.42 10.31 -22.11
N ILE A 32 14.71 9.18 -22.17
CA ILE A 32 13.34 9.05 -21.62
C ILE A 32 13.37 9.23 -20.09
N ALA A 33 14.48 8.87 -19.44
CA ALA A 33 14.69 9.08 -18.01
C ALA A 33 15.19 10.49 -17.61
N ARG A 34 15.40 11.42 -18.57
CA ARG A 34 16.08 12.72 -18.32
C ARG A 34 15.25 13.98 -18.55
N ALA A 35 13.94 13.86 -18.76
CA ALA A 35 13.03 15.01 -18.70
C ALA A 35 12.62 15.28 -17.24
N GLY A 36 13.54 15.85 -16.46
CA GLY A 36 13.34 16.23 -15.07
C GLY A 36 14.43 15.67 -14.16
N SER A 37 14.91 16.50 -13.21
CA SER A 37 15.65 15.97 -12.07
C SER A 37 14.87 14.79 -11.48
N PRO A 38 15.49 13.66 -11.09
CA PRO A 38 14.73 12.54 -10.53
C PRO A 38 13.96 13.08 -9.34
N ALA A 39 12.63 13.19 -9.50
CA ALA A 39 11.77 13.65 -8.43
C ALA A 39 12.06 12.75 -7.23
N LYS A 40 12.35 13.36 -6.07
CA LYS A 40 12.62 12.62 -4.84
C LYS A 40 11.51 11.59 -4.68
N ALA A 41 11.89 10.31 -4.56
CA ALA A 41 10.92 9.24 -4.42
C ALA A 41 9.91 9.60 -3.31
N PRO A 42 8.60 9.43 -3.54
CA PRO A 42 7.60 9.82 -2.56
C PRO A 42 7.81 9.02 -1.28
N LEU A 43 7.76 9.72 -0.15
CA LEU A 43 7.79 9.09 1.17
C LEU A 43 6.50 8.27 1.33
N ARG A 44 6.64 7.03 1.80
CA ARG A 44 5.52 6.11 2.04
C ARG A 44 5.49 5.73 3.51
N THR A 45 4.30 5.52 4.02
CA THR A 45 4.06 5.00 5.37
C THR A 45 3.43 3.62 5.24
N ALA A 46 3.89 2.66 6.05
CA ALA A 46 3.32 1.33 6.11
C ALA A 46 2.92 1.02 7.55
N PHE A 47 1.74 0.41 7.71
CA PHE A 47 1.24 -0.10 8.97
C PHE A 47 1.14 -1.62 8.85
N LEU A 48 1.78 -2.34 9.77
CA LEU A 48 1.78 -3.80 9.79
C LEU A 48 1.15 -4.25 11.10
N ALA A 49 0.09 -5.04 11.00
CA ALA A 49 -0.54 -5.67 12.15
C ALA A 49 -0.07 -7.12 12.25
N VAL A 50 0.29 -7.54 13.47
CA VAL A 50 0.58 -8.94 13.80
C VAL A 50 -0.53 -9.40 14.75
N PRO A 51 -1.63 -9.99 14.22
CA PRO A 51 -2.71 -10.48 15.05
C PRO A 51 -2.21 -11.66 15.89
N ASN A 52 -2.81 -11.88 17.07
CA ASN A 52 -2.40 -12.84 18.12
C ASN A 52 -1.20 -12.45 18.98
N GLY A 53 -0.69 -11.23 18.80
CA GLY A 53 0.33 -10.65 19.68
C GLY A 53 1.74 -11.16 19.40
N VAL A 54 2.65 -10.76 20.27
CA VAL A 54 4.08 -11.04 20.15
C VAL A 54 4.59 -11.53 21.50
N HIS A 55 5.57 -12.41 21.50
CA HIS A 55 6.27 -12.79 22.73
C HIS A 55 7.06 -11.59 23.27
N MET A 56 6.40 -10.78 24.11
CA MET A 56 6.90 -9.49 24.58
C MET A 56 8.29 -9.54 25.25
N PRO A 57 8.67 -10.58 26.02
CA PRO A 57 10.02 -10.70 26.57
C PRO A 57 11.13 -10.72 25.49
N SER A 58 10.85 -11.26 24.31
CA SER A 58 11.80 -11.29 23.17
C SER A 58 11.58 -10.17 22.15
N TRP A 59 10.60 -9.28 22.37
CA TRP A 59 10.30 -8.15 21.49
C TRP A 59 10.64 -6.80 22.12
N LYS A 60 10.39 -6.62 23.42
CA LYS A 60 10.54 -5.34 24.11
C LYS A 60 11.98 -5.16 24.60
N PRO A 61 12.69 -4.09 24.18
CA PRO A 61 13.97 -3.73 24.78
C PRO A 61 13.84 -3.45 26.29
N THR A 62 14.86 -3.83 27.06
CA THR A 62 14.88 -3.66 28.53
C THR A 62 15.33 -2.27 28.98
N LYS A 63 16.04 -1.53 28.12
CA LYS A 63 16.60 -0.19 28.39
C LYS A 63 15.90 0.88 27.55
N VAL A 64 15.71 2.06 28.13
CA VAL A 64 15.19 3.26 27.44
C VAL A 64 16.33 4.02 26.75
N GLY A 65 16.01 4.72 25.66
CA GLY A 65 16.95 5.56 24.91
C GLY A 65 17.53 4.87 23.69
N ARG A 66 18.50 5.50 23.03
CA ARG A 66 19.05 5.03 21.74
C ARG A 66 19.98 3.82 21.87
N ARG A 67 20.50 3.55 23.06
CA ARG A 67 21.53 2.52 23.33
C ARG A 67 20.95 1.23 23.90
N PHE A 68 19.81 0.78 23.38
CA PHE A 68 19.26 -0.51 23.73
C PHE A 68 19.90 -1.64 22.91
N GLU A 69 19.87 -2.85 23.44
CA GLU A 69 20.23 -4.08 22.73
C GLU A 69 18.99 -4.62 22.02
N LEU A 70 19.16 -5.09 20.78
CA LEU A 70 18.05 -5.69 20.05
C LEU A 70 17.69 -7.02 20.72
N PRO A 71 16.44 -7.23 21.14
CA PRO A 71 16.01 -8.53 21.61
C PRO A 71 15.87 -9.49 20.43
N ALA A 72 15.84 -10.80 20.70
CA ALA A 72 15.96 -11.84 19.66
C ALA A 72 14.96 -11.68 18.50
N THR A 73 13.70 -11.30 18.77
CA THR A 73 12.70 -11.14 17.71
C THR A 73 13.00 -9.95 16.77
N LEU A 74 13.78 -8.97 17.23
CA LEU A 74 14.18 -7.79 16.45
C LEU A 74 15.59 -7.88 15.88
N GLU A 75 16.33 -8.97 16.12
CA GLU A 75 17.68 -9.20 15.58
C GLU A 75 17.75 -9.04 14.05
N PRO A 76 16.77 -9.52 13.24
CA PRO A 76 16.79 -9.30 11.79
C PRO A 76 16.81 -7.83 11.35
N LEU A 77 16.46 -6.90 12.24
CA LEU A 77 16.47 -5.45 11.99
C LEU A 77 17.80 -4.77 12.36
N ALA A 78 18.85 -5.54 12.70
CA ALA A 78 20.16 -5.01 13.11
C ALA A 78 20.75 -3.98 12.13
N SER A 79 20.58 -4.21 10.83
CA SER A 79 21.08 -3.31 9.77
C SER A 79 20.41 -1.93 9.77
N VAL A 80 19.25 -1.78 10.42
CA VAL A 80 18.48 -0.53 10.50
C VAL A 80 18.23 -0.09 11.94
N LYS A 81 19.00 -0.60 12.91
CA LYS A 81 18.86 -0.30 14.34
C LYS A 81 18.79 1.20 14.64
N ASP A 82 19.63 2.01 14.00
CA ASP A 82 19.67 3.47 14.20
C ASP A 82 18.42 4.21 13.72
N LYS A 83 17.56 3.54 12.96
CA LYS A 83 16.26 4.02 12.47
C LYS A 83 15.08 3.41 13.22
N LEU A 84 15.33 2.53 14.20
CA LEU A 84 14.30 1.82 14.94
C LEU A 84 13.90 2.61 16.20
N CYS A 85 12.59 2.75 16.39
CA CYS A 85 12.00 3.23 17.63
C CYS A 85 11.01 2.18 18.14
N VAL A 86 11.26 1.63 19.33
CA VAL A 86 10.35 0.69 19.98
C VAL A 86 9.62 1.41 21.10
N LEU A 87 8.33 1.67 20.90
CA LEU A 87 7.47 2.24 21.92
C LEU A 87 6.86 1.11 22.77
N SER A 88 6.83 1.30 24.09
CA SER A 88 6.27 0.33 25.03
C SER A 88 5.43 1.03 26.09
N GLY A 89 4.54 0.28 26.76
CA GLY A 89 3.61 0.86 27.73
C GLY A 89 2.43 1.60 27.08
N LEU A 90 2.21 1.40 25.78
CA LEU A 90 1.06 1.95 25.06
C LEU A 90 -0.13 0.98 25.16
N THR A 91 -1.32 1.55 25.28
CA THR A 91 -2.58 0.82 25.25
C THR A 91 -3.59 1.62 24.44
N LEU A 92 -4.39 0.94 23.62
CA LEU A 92 -5.49 1.55 22.88
C LEU A 92 -6.75 1.40 23.74
N ASP A 93 -7.20 2.50 24.34
CA ASP A 93 -8.38 2.48 25.20
C ASP A 93 -9.64 2.02 24.42
N GLY A 94 -9.77 2.39 23.15
CA GLY A 94 -10.86 1.94 22.27
C GLY A 94 -10.95 0.41 22.10
N ALA A 95 -9.85 -0.33 22.31
CA ALA A 95 -9.85 -1.79 22.23
C ALA A 95 -10.42 -2.47 23.50
N ARG A 96 -10.61 -1.73 24.60
CA ARG A 96 -11.18 -2.26 25.84
C ARG A 96 -12.67 -2.57 25.68
N ALA A 97 -13.18 -3.43 26.55
CA ALA A 97 -14.56 -3.88 26.49
C ALA A 97 -15.59 -2.76 26.72
N HIS A 98 -15.32 -1.77 27.59
CA HIS A 98 -16.28 -0.69 27.91
C HIS A 98 -17.71 -1.17 28.23
N GLY A 99 -17.84 -2.37 28.82
CA GLY A 99 -19.13 -2.98 29.15
C GLY A 99 -19.70 -3.91 28.07
N ASP A 100 -19.09 -3.99 26.89
CA ASP A 100 -19.55 -4.85 25.79
C ASP A 100 -19.31 -6.35 26.03
N GLY A 101 -18.54 -6.73 27.05
CA GLY A 101 -18.17 -8.13 27.25
C GLY A 101 -17.22 -8.66 26.16
N PRO A 102 -17.32 -9.95 25.76
CA PRO A 102 -16.40 -10.53 24.77
C PRO A 102 -16.51 -9.83 23.41
N GLY A 103 -15.43 -9.87 22.63
CA GLY A 103 -15.31 -9.15 21.36
C GLY A 103 -13.92 -8.60 21.07
N ASP A 104 -12.89 -9.17 21.69
CA ASP A 104 -11.54 -8.60 21.72
C ASP A 104 -10.86 -8.64 20.35
N HIS A 105 -11.24 -9.57 19.48
CA HIS A 105 -10.68 -9.66 18.13
C HIS A 105 -11.22 -8.51 17.27
N ALA A 106 -12.54 -8.30 17.28
CA ALA A 106 -13.17 -7.19 16.58
C ALA A 106 -12.69 -5.83 17.12
N ARG A 107 -12.64 -5.67 18.44
CA ARG A 107 -12.18 -4.42 19.05
C ARG A 107 -10.70 -4.13 18.78
N SER A 108 -9.83 -5.12 18.90
CA SER A 108 -8.39 -4.92 18.67
C SER A 108 -8.11 -4.54 17.20
N ALA A 109 -8.73 -5.22 16.24
CA ALA A 109 -8.59 -4.90 14.82
C ALA A 109 -9.16 -3.52 14.47
N ALA A 110 -10.39 -3.23 14.90
CA ALA A 110 -11.05 -1.95 14.62
C ALA A 110 -10.35 -0.74 15.27
N ALA A 111 -9.77 -0.92 16.46
CA ALA A 111 -9.07 0.15 17.17
C ALA A 111 -7.63 0.36 16.69
N PHE A 112 -7.00 -0.62 16.03
CA PHE A 112 -5.56 -0.59 15.74
C PHE A 112 -5.09 0.68 15.03
N LEU A 113 -5.79 1.10 13.97
CA LEU A 113 -5.44 2.33 13.22
C LEU A 113 -6.38 3.51 13.51
N THR A 114 -7.48 3.31 14.22
CA THR A 114 -8.47 4.36 14.51
C THR A 114 -8.35 4.94 15.91
N GLY A 115 -7.82 4.16 16.86
CA GLY A 115 -7.88 4.44 18.29
C GLY A 115 -9.29 4.48 18.89
N ALA A 116 -10.33 4.26 18.08
CA ALA A 116 -11.72 4.38 18.47
C ALA A 116 -12.28 3.07 19.02
N HIS A 117 -13.31 3.18 19.86
CA HIS A 117 -14.11 2.04 20.26
C HIS A 117 -15.18 1.77 19.21
N PRO A 118 -15.19 0.59 18.55
CA PRO A 118 -16.20 0.28 17.55
C PRO A 118 -17.57 0.09 18.23
N LYS A 119 -18.63 0.59 17.60
CA LYS A 119 -20.00 0.32 18.05
C LYS A 119 -20.30 -1.17 17.98
N LYS A 120 -20.71 -1.77 19.08
CA LYS A 120 -21.18 -3.16 19.10
C LYS A 120 -22.47 -3.33 18.31
N THR A 121 -22.35 -3.95 17.14
CA THR A 121 -23.49 -4.33 16.29
C THR A 121 -23.07 -5.46 15.36
N LYS A 122 -24.01 -6.34 15.01
CA LYS A 122 -23.87 -7.35 13.94
C LYS A 122 -24.46 -6.86 12.59
N GLY A 123 -25.13 -5.72 12.61
CA GLY A 123 -25.92 -5.18 11.51
C GLY A 123 -25.12 -4.24 10.59
N ALA A 124 -25.85 -3.54 9.73
CA ALA A 124 -25.29 -2.57 8.78
C ALA A 124 -24.96 -1.21 9.43
N ASP A 125 -25.40 -0.96 10.65
CA ASP A 125 -25.22 0.27 11.41
C ASP A 125 -23.83 0.35 12.11
N ILE A 126 -22.82 -0.17 11.42
CA ILE A 126 -21.42 -0.14 11.86
C ILE A 126 -20.94 1.29 12.02
N TYR A 127 -20.18 1.53 13.08
CA TYR A 127 -19.62 2.84 13.40
C TYR A 127 -18.29 2.69 14.14
N ASN A 128 -17.27 3.37 13.66
CA ASN A 128 -15.91 3.39 14.21
C ASN A 128 -15.28 4.79 14.01
N GLY A 129 -13.96 4.90 14.10
CA GLY A 129 -13.20 6.11 13.73
C GLY A 129 -12.62 6.06 12.31
N VAL A 130 -12.21 7.22 11.78
CA VAL A 130 -11.34 7.30 10.60
C VAL A 130 -9.95 6.81 10.98
N SER A 131 -9.35 5.94 10.18
CA SER A 131 -8.03 5.41 10.49
C SER A 131 -6.89 6.35 10.07
N ILE A 132 -5.77 6.28 10.78
CA ILE A 132 -4.62 7.16 10.54
C ILE A 132 -4.04 7.02 9.13
N ASP A 133 -4.05 5.81 8.56
CA ASP A 133 -3.62 5.58 7.18
C ASP A 133 -4.52 6.30 6.18
N GLN A 134 -5.84 6.35 6.42
CA GLN A 134 -6.79 7.06 5.57
C GLN A 134 -6.70 8.57 5.76
N ALA A 135 -6.47 9.04 6.99
CA ALA A 135 -6.18 10.45 7.25
C ALA A 135 -4.91 10.91 6.50
N ILE A 136 -3.85 10.09 6.48
CA ILE A 136 -2.64 10.34 5.68
C ILE A 136 -2.99 10.36 4.19
N ALA A 137 -3.70 9.34 3.70
CA ALA A 137 -4.08 9.21 2.29
C ALA A 137 -4.90 10.42 1.78
N GLN A 138 -5.80 10.96 2.60
CA GLN A 138 -6.58 12.16 2.26
C GLN A 138 -5.70 13.40 2.07
N ASN A 139 -4.59 13.52 2.81
CA ASN A 139 -3.73 14.70 2.81
C ASN A 139 -2.61 14.63 1.77
N ILE A 140 -2.02 13.45 1.56
CA ILE A 140 -0.84 13.29 0.69
C ILE A 140 -1.02 12.27 -0.44
N GLY A 141 -2.15 11.58 -0.50
CA GLY A 141 -2.39 10.50 -1.46
C GLY A 141 -2.46 10.96 -2.92
N SER A 142 -2.66 12.25 -3.18
CA SER A 142 -2.57 12.84 -4.53
C SER A 142 -1.14 12.89 -5.08
N LYS A 143 -0.12 12.66 -4.24
CA LYS A 143 1.31 12.63 -4.63
C LYS A 143 1.76 11.26 -5.17
N THR A 144 0.90 10.25 -5.09
CA THR A 144 1.16 8.89 -5.55
C THR A 144 0.00 8.40 -6.41
N ARG A 145 0.26 7.40 -7.27
CA ARG A 145 -0.78 6.83 -8.14
C ARG A 145 -1.94 6.21 -7.35
N PHE A 146 -1.65 5.64 -6.19
CA PHE A 146 -2.63 5.14 -5.24
C PHE A 146 -2.50 5.93 -3.95
N ALA A 147 -3.62 6.40 -3.41
CA ALA A 147 -3.65 7.13 -2.15
C ALA A 147 -3.36 6.22 -0.94
N SER A 148 -3.82 4.97 -1.01
CA SER A 148 -3.62 3.91 -0.03
C SER A 148 -3.66 2.53 -0.72
N LEU A 149 -3.10 1.52 -0.05
CA LEU A 149 -3.16 0.11 -0.45
C LEU A 149 -3.40 -0.73 0.80
N GLU A 150 -4.60 -1.29 0.90
CA GLU A 150 -5.01 -2.17 1.99
C GLU A 150 -4.74 -3.61 1.57
N LEU A 151 -3.84 -4.27 2.29
CA LEU A 151 -3.37 -5.62 1.98
C LEU A 151 -3.66 -6.55 3.16
N GLY A 152 -4.09 -7.77 2.84
CA GLY A 152 -4.42 -8.78 3.84
C GLY A 152 -3.79 -10.12 3.49
N LEU A 153 -3.73 -11.01 4.49
CA LEU A 153 -3.28 -12.38 4.32
C LEU A 153 -4.43 -13.30 3.93
N ASP A 154 -5.61 -13.07 4.50
CA ASP A 154 -6.79 -13.90 4.34
C ASP A 154 -8.01 -13.07 3.94
N GLY A 155 -8.84 -13.64 3.06
CA GLY A 155 -10.15 -13.09 2.77
C GLY A 155 -11.09 -13.28 3.96
N SER A 156 -11.92 -12.28 4.26
CA SER A 156 -12.87 -12.36 5.36
C SER A 156 -14.21 -11.72 5.03
N ALA A 157 -15.27 -12.22 5.66
CA ALA A 157 -16.63 -11.72 5.50
C ALA A 157 -16.72 -10.23 5.89
N GLN A 158 -17.55 -9.48 5.18
CA GLN A 158 -17.71 -8.03 5.41
C GLN A 158 -18.99 -7.69 6.19
N ALA A 159 -19.88 -8.67 6.38
CA ALA A 159 -21.15 -8.51 7.05
C ALA A 159 -21.49 -9.76 7.87
N GLY A 160 -22.42 -9.62 8.82
CA GLY A 160 -22.79 -10.67 9.77
C GLY A 160 -22.04 -10.53 11.10
N GLY A 161 -22.27 -11.46 12.03
CA GLY A 161 -21.62 -11.44 13.34
C GLY A 161 -20.42 -12.38 13.39
N CYS A 162 -19.21 -11.84 13.45
CA CYS A 162 -17.97 -12.63 13.48
C CYS A 162 -17.32 -12.70 14.86
N ASP A 163 -17.67 -11.80 15.78
CA ASP A 163 -17.09 -11.82 17.13
C ASP A 163 -18.09 -11.32 18.16
N SER A 164 -18.80 -12.24 18.82
CA SER A 164 -19.51 -11.96 20.09
C SER A 164 -20.50 -10.77 20.09
N GLY A 165 -21.08 -10.42 18.92
CA GLY A 165 -21.93 -9.23 18.79
C GLY A 165 -21.40 -8.16 17.86
N TYR A 166 -20.15 -8.27 17.42
CA TYR A 166 -19.52 -7.38 16.46
C TYR A 166 -19.62 -7.89 15.03
N SER A 167 -19.77 -6.92 14.12
CA SER A 167 -19.83 -7.11 12.69
C SER A 167 -18.50 -7.66 12.17
N CYS A 168 -18.57 -8.54 11.18
CA CYS A 168 -17.39 -9.02 10.47
C CYS A 168 -16.54 -7.88 9.89
N ALA A 169 -17.14 -6.74 9.55
CA ALA A 169 -16.43 -5.54 9.12
C ALA A 169 -15.31 -5.10 10.08
N TYR A 170 -15.47 -5.31 11.40
CA TYR A 170 -14.50 -4.91 12.42
C TYR A 170 -13.30 -5.85 12.53
N VAL A 171 -13.48 -7.13 12.20
CA VAL A 171 -12.40 -8.13 12.21
C VAL A 171 -11.63 -8.11 10.88
N SER A 172 -12.35 -7.87 9.79
CA SER A 172 -11.83 -8.00 8.43
C SER A 172 -11.06 -6.79 7.93
N ASN A 173 -11.20 -5.62 8.58
CA ASN A 173 -10.64 -4.37 8.09
C ASN A 173 -9.96 -3.58 9.20
N LEU A 174 -8.69 -3.24 8.98
CA LEU A 174 -7.93 -2.34 9.84
C LEU A 174 -8.13 -0.87 9.44
N ALA A 175 -8.33 -0.62 8.15
CA ALA A 175 -8.44 0.71 7.57
C ALA A 175 -9.91 1.15 7.43
N TRP A 176 -10.18 2.41 7.78
CA TRP A 176 -11.51 3.00 7.84
C TRP A 176 -11.49 4.39 7.22
N ARG A 177 -12.10 4.53 6.03
CA ARG A 177 -12.11 5.78 5.27
C ARG A 177 -13.02 6.83 5.89
N SER A 178 -14.11 6.38 6.49
CA SER A 178 -15.06 7.18 7.25
C SER A 178 -15.56 6.36 8.45
N PRO A 179 -16.24 6.97 9.44
CA PRO A 179 -16.79 6.24 10.58
C PRO A 179 -17.67 5.03 10.22
N THR A 180 -18.27 5.01 9.03
CA THR A 180 -19.20 3.95 8.59
C THR A 180 -18.71 3.18 7.37
N SER A 181 -17.48 3.44 6.88
CA SER A 181 -16.96 2.85 5.65
C SER A 181 -15.56 2.27 5.86
N PRO A 182 -15.45 0.95 6.08
CA PRO A 182 -14.17 0.26 6.11
C PRO A 182 -13.57 0.14 4.70
N MET A 183 -12.26 -0.10 4.65
CA MET A 183 -11.52 -0.37 3.42
C MET A 183 -11.16 -1.84 3.34
N ALA A 184 -11.72 -2.54 2.36
CA ALA A 184 -11.46 -3.95 2.12
C ALA A 184 -10.01 -4.20 1.70
N CYS A 185 -9.39 -5.22 2.29
CA CYS A 185 -8.05 -5.65 1.94
C CYS A 185 -8.05 -6.45 0.63
N GLU A 186 -7.05 -6.22 -0.22
CA GLU A 186 -6.69 -7.13 -1.31
C GLU A 186 -5.78 -8.22 -0.76
N VAL A 187 -6.11 -9.48 -1.05
CA VAL A 187 -5.43 -10.67 -0.52
C VAL A 187 -4.73 -11.45 -1.63
N ASN A 188 -5.05 -11.16 -2.89
CA ASN A 188 -4.41 -11.79 -4.03
C ASN A 188 -3.21 -10.95 -4.49
N PRO A 189 -1.96 -11.42 -4.31
CA PRO A 189 -0.77 -10.67 -4.70
C PRO A 189 -0.69 -10.42 -6.21
N ALA A 190 -1.28 -11.27 -7.05
CA ALA A 190 -1.31 -11.05 -8.50
C ALA A 190 -2.18 -9.84 -8.87
N ASN A 191 -3.32 -9.65 -8.19
CA ASN A 191 -4.17 -8.48 -8.37
C ASN A 191 -3.44 -7.19 -7.93
N VAL A 192 -2.72 -7.25 -6.80
CA VAL A 192 -1.92 -6.12 -6.31
C VAL A 192 -0.83 -5.76 -7.33
N PHE A 193 -0.11 -6.77 -7.84
CA PHE A 193 0.93 -6.57 -8.85
C PHE A 193 0.37 -5.94 -10.12
N ASP A 194 -0.71 -6.50 -10.67
CA ASP A 194 -1.37 -5.97 -11.86
C ASP A 194 -1.82 -4.53 -11.65
N ARG A 195 -2.43 -4.24 -10.49
CA ARG A 195 -2.84 -2.88 -10.14
C ARG A 195 -1.65 -1.92 -10.12
N LEU A 196 -0.54 -2.33 -9.51
CA LEU A 196 0.68 -1.53 -9.40
C LEU A 196 1.38 -1.32 -10.74
N PHE A 197 1.44 -2.32 -11.61
CA PHE A 197 2.36 -2.34 -12.76
C PHE A 197 1.68 -2.45 -14.13
N ALA A 198 0.50 -3.09 -14.25
CA ALA A 198 -0.09 -3.39 -15.57
C ALA A 198 -0.59 -2.15 -16.33
N ALA A 199 -0.95 -1.06 -15.66
CA ALA A 199 -1.30 0.17 -16.37
C ALA A 199 -0.09 0.93 -16.96
N SER A 200 1.15 0.47 -16.68
CA SER A 200 2.33 0.95 -17.40
C SER A 200 2.60 0.18 -18.69
N GLU A 201 1.92 -0.97 -18.89
CA GLU A 201 2.13 -1.87 -20.03
C GLU A 201 1.17 -1.60 -21.20
N THR A 202 0.43 -0.49 -21.22
CA THR A 202 -0.46 -0.12 -22.35
C THR A 202 0.30 0.19 -23.66
N GLN A 203 1.60 -0.08 -23.73
CA GLN A 203 2.41 -0.07 -24.96
C GLN A 203 2.85 -1.46 -25.48
N ALA A 204 2.46 -2.57 -24.86
CA ALA A 204 2.77 -3.90 -25.39
C ALA A 204 1.52 -4.80 -25.41
N GLY A 205 0.97 -4.98 -26.61
CA GLY A 205 -0.24 -5.77 -26.87
C GLY A 205 -0.07 -7.28 -26.65
N THR A 206 0.05 -7.72 -25.40
CA THR A 206 0.05 -9.15 -25.03
C THR A 206 -0.66 -9.39 -23.68
N SER A 207 -1.96 -9.10 -23.57
CA SER A 207 -2.60 -8.93 -22.25
C SER A 207 -3.37 -10.11 -21.65
N PHE A 208 -3.46 -11.30 -22.26
CA PHE A 208 -4.17 -12.43 -21.60
C PHE A 208 -3.42 -13.79 -21.62
N ALA A 209 -2.74 -14.14 -22.71
CA ALA A 209 -2.04 -15.43 -22.79
C ALA A 209 -0.81 -15.54 -21.88
N ALA A 210 -0.16 -14.42 -21.55
CA ALA A 210 0.99 -14.40 -20.63
C ALA A 210 0.57 -14.62 -19.15
N LYS A 211 -0.63 -14.18 -18.78
CA LYS A 211 -1.16 -14.31 -17.40
C LYS A 211 -1.46 -15.76 -17.03
N SER A 212 -2.00 -16.56 -17.96
CA SER A 212 -2.33 -17.97 -17.67
C SER A 212 -1.08 -18.87 -17.51
N ARG A 213 0.10 -18.38 -17.90
CA ARG A 213 1.37 -19.13 -17.83
C ARG A 213 2.25 -18.75 -16.64
N ARG A 214 1.97 -17.64 -15.94
CA ARG A 214 2.70 -17.25 -14.73
C ARG A 214 2.16 -18.02 -13.52
N LYS A 215 2.90 -19.04 -13.09
CA LYS A 215 2.67 -19.76 -11.83
C LYS A 215 3.23 -19.02 -10.60
N SER A 216 3.95 -17.92 -10.83
CA SER A 216 4.58 -17.08 -9.80
C SER A 216 4.50 -15.61 -10.24
N VAL A 217 4.33 -14.72 -9.26
CA VAL A 217 4.46 -13.25 -9.41
C VAL A 217 5.91 -12.82 -9.12
N LEU A 218 6.71 -13.69 -8.49
CA LEU A 218 8.16 -13.57 -8.34
C LEU A 218 8.89 -14.16 -9.54
#